data_AF-A0A535FSQ2-F1
#
_entry.id   AF-A0A535FSQ2-F1
#
_cell.length_a   1.000
_cell.length_b   1.000
_cell.length_c   1.000
_cell.angle_alpha   90.00
_cell.angle_beta   90.00
_cell.angle_gamma   90.00
#
_symmetry.space_group_name_H-M   'P 1'
#
loop_
_entity.id
_entity.type
_entity.pdbx_description
1 polymer ?
#
loop_
_entity_poly.entity_id
_entity_poly.type
_entity_poly.pdbx_seq_one_letter_code
_entity_poly.pdbx_strand_id
1 'polypeptide(L)'
;PGLVAIAATSAIAIPATPTHKAFALVNLDKLLHTYPGTYGLKTGWTDAALGCLISTSSRGGHRLLAVLLGAPAGTAYEEMPKVLDYGFELLGILPRPPA
;
A
#
# COMPACT_ATOMS: atom_id res chain seq x y z
N PRO A 1 0.44 -16.86 -0.55
CA PRO A 1 0.74 -16.70 0.90
C PRO A 1 1.97 -15.82 1.20
N GLY A 2 3.14 -16.10 0.58
CA GLY A 2 4.39 -15.38 0.89
C GLY A 2 4.43 -13.90 0.48
N LEU A 3 4.00 -13.56 -0.74
CA LEU A 3 4.02 -12.17 -1.24
C LEU A 3 3.18 -11.23 -0.36
N VAL A 4 1.95 -11.63 -0.03
CA VAL A 4 1.05 -10.84 0.82
C VAL A 4 1.65 -10.65 2.21
N ALA A 5 2.27 -11.70 2.79
CA ALA A 5 2.93 -11.58 4.08
C ALA A 5 4.08 -10.57 4.07
N ILE A 6 4.91 -10.58 3.02
CA ILE A 6 5.99 -9.60 2.86
C ILE A 6 5.43 -8.19 2.68
N ALA A 7 4.47 -8.02 1.76
CA ALA A 7 3.92 -6.71 1.42
C ALA A 7 3.17 -6.05 2.61
N ALA A 8 2.51 -6.85 3.45
CA ALA A 8 1.78 -6.39 4.62
C ALA A 8 2.68 -6.13 5.84
N THR A 9 3.97 -6.51 5.80
CA THR A 9 4.88 -6.31 6.92
C THR A 9 5.17 -4.81 7.08
N SER A 10 4.78 -4.20 8.20
CA SER A 10 5.01 -2.77 8.47
C SER A 10 6.48 -2.45 8.76
N ALA A 11 7.20 -3.37 9.41
CA ALA A 11 8.63 -3.24 9.67
C ALA A 11 9.26 -4.63 9.89
N ILE A 12 10.54 -4.75 9.54
CA ILE A 12 11.33 -5.95 9.82
C ILE A 12 12.76 -5.57 10.18
N ALA A 13 13.34 -6.28 11.14
CA ALA A 13 14.76 -6.20 11.46
C ALA A 13 15.50 -7.33 10.77
N ILE A 14 16.52 -7.00 9.99
CA ILE A 14 17.48 -7.97 9.46
C ILE A 14 18.71 -7.93 10.39
N PRO A 15 19.05 -9.04 11.09
CA PRO A 15 20.19 -9.06 11.99
C PRO A 15 21.52 -8.91 11.23
N ALA A 16 22.58 -8.53 11.93
CA ALA A 16 23.91 -8.49 11.35
C ALA A 16 24.42 -9.91 11.04
N THR A 17 25.22 -10.03 10.00
CA THR A 17 25.98 -11.24 9.65
C THR A 17 27.45 -10.85 9.42
N PRO A 18 28.38 -11.79 9.20
CA PRO A 18 29.77 -11.44 8.88
C PRO A 18 29.93 -10.60 7.60
N THR A 19 28.94 -10.58 6.70
CA THR A 19 29.01 -9.88 5.41
C THR A 19 28.19 -8.59 5.35
N HIS A 20 27.32 -8.32 6.33
CA HIS A 20 26.58 -7.07 6.39
C HIS A 20 26.15 -6.70 7.82
N LYS A 21 25.97 -5.39 8.06
CA LYS A 21 25.42 -4.86 9.31
C LYS A 21 23.93 -5.22 9.49
N ALA A 22 23.40 -4.98 10.69
CA ALA A 22 21.96 -5.07 10.92
C ALA A 22 21.21 -3.94 10.20
N PHE A 23 19.98 -4.21 9.77
CA PHE A 23 19.08 -3.24 9.16
C PHE A 23 17.74 -3.21 9.89
N ALA A 24 17.25 -2.01 10.19
CA ALA A 24 15.86 -1.79 10.58
C ALA A 24 15.13 -1.26 9.35
N LEU A 25 14.26 -2.07 8.76
CA LEU A 25 13.50 -1.73 7.57
C LEU A 25 12.08 -1.35 7.96
N VAL A 26 11.60 -0.24 7.41
CA VAL A 26 10.21 0.21 7.54
C VAL A 26 9.55 0.18 6.18
N ASN A 27 8.28 -0.22 6.15
CA ASN A 27 7.51 -0.18 4.93
C ASN A 27 7.18 1.28 4.58
N LEU A 28 7.45 1.66 3.33
CA LEU A 28 7.22 3.02 2.85
C LEU A 28 5.79 3.24 2.37
N ASP A 29 4.98 2.17 2.24
CA ASP A 29 3.58 2.27 1.87
C ASP A 29 2.76 2.85 3.04
N LYS A 30 2.43 4.14 2.92
CA LYS A 30 1.65 4.88 3.92
C LYS A 30 0.26 4.29 4.12
N LEU A 31 -0.33 3.65 3.10
CA LEU A 31 -1.72 3.19 3.16
C LEU A 31 -1.91 1.99 4.08
N LEU A 32 -0.83 1.26 4.41
CA LEU A 32 -0.86 0.24 5.46
C LEU A 32 -1.33 0.78 6.81
N HIS A 33 -1.13 2.08 7.05
CA HIS A 33 -1.47 2.74 8.31
C HIS A 33 -2.66 3.70 8.19
N THR A 34 -2.97 4.18 6.98
CA THR A 34 -3.95 5.26 6.79
C THR A 34 -5.22 4.82 6.07
N TYR A 35 -5.24 3.64 5.44
CA TYR A 35 -6.43 3.14 4.73
C TYR A 35 -6.86 1.77 5.28
N PRO A 36 -7.99 1.69 6.01
CA PRO A 36 -8.44 0.46 6.67
C PRO A 36 -8.58 -0.72 5.70
N GLY A 37 -8.07 -1.88 6.12
CA GLY A 37 -8.10 -3.10 5.32
C GLY A 37 -6.99 -3.21 4.27
N THR A 38 -6.07 -2.23 4.17
CA THR A 38 -4.90 -2.32 3.29
C THR A 38 -3.89 -3.35 3.78
N TYR A 39 -3.31 -4.09 2.85
CA TYR A 39 -2.27 -5.10 3.12
C TYR A 39 -1.11 -5.07 2.12
N GLY A 40 -0.84 -3.92 1.51
CA GLY A 40 0.25 -3.72 0.55
C GLY A 40 -0.18 -2.88 -0.65
N LEU A 41 0.62 -2.77 -1.73
CA LEU A 41 1.74 -3.63 -2.12
C LEU A 41 3.05 -2.86 -2.32
N LYS A 42 3.04 -1.75 -3.08
CA LYS A 42 4.28 -1.07 -3.43
C LYS A 42 4.09 0.36 -3.94
N THR A 43 4.95 1.25 -3.44
CA THR A 43 5.17 2.61 -3.97
C THR A 43 6.36 2.67 -4.95
N GLY A 44 6.32 3.56 -5.93
CA GLY A 44 7.42 3.80 -6.88
C GLY A 44 7.47 5.24 -7.36
N TRP A 45 8.68 5.74 -7.63
CA TRP A 45 8.92 7.09 -8.15
C TRP A 45 10.17 7.11 -9.05
N THR A 46 10.08 7.77 -10.20
CA THR A 46 11.21 8.27 -10.99
C THR A 46 10.81 9.57 -11.67
N ASP A 47 11.76 10.38 -12.14
CA ASP A 47 11.44 11.65 -12.81
C ASP A 47 10.59 11.47 -14.07
N ALA A 48 10.78 10.36 -14.80
CA ALA A 48 10.01 10.05 -16.01
C ALA A 48 8.65 9.39 -15.73
N ALA A 49 8.55 8.57 -14.67
CA ALA A 49 7.32 7.82 -14.36
C ALA A 49 6.37 8.55 -13.40
N LEU A 50 6.87 9.58 -12.71
CA LEU A 50 6.20 10.27 -11.60
C LEU A 50 5.74 9.26 -10.52
N GLY A 51 4.65 9.56 -9.81
CA GLY A 51 4.13 8.77 -8.71
C GLY A 51 3.40 7.53 -9.19
N CYS A 52 3.94 6.35 -8.87
CA CYS A 52 3.30 5.07 -9.07
C CYS A 52 2.96 4.42 -7.72
N LEU A 53 1.77 3.82 -7.62
CA LEU A 53 1.33 3.14 -6.41
C LEU A 53 0.44 1.97 -6.77
N ILE A 54 0.73 0.80 -6.20
CA ILE A 54 -0.15 -0.37 -6.25
C ILE A 54 -0.60 -0.64 -4.82
N SER A 55 -1.91 -0.62 -4.60
CA SER A 55 -2.50 -0.88 -3.29
C SER A 55 -3.52 -2.01 -3.34
N THR A 56 -3.49 -2.85 -2.32
CA THR A 56 -4.41 -3.96 -2.13
C THR A 56 -5.16 -3.79 -0.81
N SER A 57 -6.49 -3.86 -0.86
CA SER A 57 -7.35 -3.67 0.30
C SER A 57 -8.45 -4.73 0.36
N SER A 58 -8.86 -5.08 1.58
CA SER A 58 -9.95 -6.03 1.84
C SER A 58 -11.00 -5.38 2.74
N ARG A 59 -12.27 -5.43 2.32
CA ARG A 59 -13.41 -4.91 3.08
C ARG A 59 -14.66 -5.72 2.78
N GLY A 60 -15.43 -6.05 3.82
CA GLY A 60 -16.71 -6.75 3.66
C GLY A 60 -16.61 -8.12 2.95
N GLY A 61 -15.47 -8.82 3.04
CA GLY A 61 -15.23 -10.08 2.32
C GLY A 61 -14.78 -9.91 0.86
N HIS A 62 -14.70 -8.68 0.36
CA HIS A 62 -14.21 -8.38 -0.99
C HIS A 62 -12.77 -7.89 -0.94
N ARG A 63 -12.01 -8.18 -2.00
CA ARG A 63 -10.62 -7.75 -2.17
C ARG A 63 -10.49 -6.94 -3.44
N LEU A 64 -9.89 -5.76 -3.32
CA LEU A 64 -9.58 -4.88 -4.45
C LEU A 64 -8.07 -4.68 -4.56
N LEU A 65 -7.61 -4.56 -5.80
CA LEU A 65 -6.28 -4.08 -6.15
C LEU A 65 -6.45 -2.87 -7.06
N ALA A 66 -5.82 -1.76 -6.70
CA ALA A 66 -5.82 -0.53 -7.47
C ALA A 66 -4.39 -0.16 -7.87
N VAL A 67 -4.25 0.38 -9.09
CA VAL A 67 -2.98 0.80 -9.66
C VAL A 67 -3.10 2.26 -10.09
N LEU A 68 -2.18 3.09 -9.61
CA LEU A 68 -1.96 4.45 -10.08
C LEU A 68 -0.61 4.53 -10.79
N LEU A 69 -0.59 5.18 -11.94
CA LEU A 69 0.61 5.48 -12.73
C LEU A 69 0.61 6.97 -13.07
N GLY A 70 1.77 7.63 -13.01
CA GLY A 70 1.90 9.02 -13.47
C GLY A 70 1.24 10.05 -12.56
N ALA A 71 1.03 9.75 -11.27
CA ALA A 71 0.47 10.72 -10.34
C ALA A 71 1.46 11.89 -10.15
N PRO A 72 1.00 13.16 -10.21
CA PRO A 72 1.84 14.32 -9.89
C PRO A 72 2.58 14.17 -8.55
N ALA A 73 3.69 14.89 -8.40
CA ALA A 73 4.54 14.80 -7.23
C ALA A 73 3.74 14.93 -5.92
N GLY A 74 3.78 13.88 -5.10
CA GLY A 74 3.13 13.83 -3.78
C GLY A 74 1.67 13.40 -3.77
N THR A 75 0.97 13.32 -4.91
CA THR A 75 -0.51 13.14 -4.90
C THR A 75 -0.98 11.68 -4.88
N ALA A 76 -0.11 10.71 -5.19
CA ALA A 76 -0.50 9.29 -5.27
C ALA A 76 -1.21 8.76 -4.01
N TYR A 77 -0.77 9.20 -2.83
CA TYR A 77 -1.35 8.77 -1.55
C TYR A 77 -2.66 9.48 -1.20
N GLU A 78 -2.96 10.62 -1.83
CA GLU A 78 -4.23 11.32 -1.71
C GLU A 78 -5.28 10.76 -2.68
N GLU A 79 -4.85 10.34 -3.87
CA GLU A 79 -5.73 9.81 -4.91
C GLU A 79 -6.08 8.33 -4.71
N MET A 80 -5.14 7.49 -4.28
CA MET A 80 -5.38 6.05 -4.15
C MET A 80 -6.56 5.70 -3.24
N PRO A 81 -6.77 6.33 -2.06
CA PRO A 81 -7.96 6.13 -1.24
C PRO A 81 -9.28 6.39 -1.98
N LYS A 82 -9.32 7.38 -2.88
CA LYS A 82 -10.52 7.74 -3.66
C LYS A 82 -10.82 6.64 -4.69
N VAL A 83 -9.79 6.12 -5.36
CA VAL A 83 -9.94 5.01 -6.33
C VAL A 83 -10.41 3.73 -5.63
N LEU A 84 -9.82 3.39 -4.48
CA LEU A 84 -10.26 2.24 -3.69
C LEU A 84 -11.69 2.39 -3.18
N ASP A 85 -12.05 3.58 -2.69
CA ASP A 85 -13.42 3.86 -2.25
C ASP A 85 -14.44 3.73 -3.38
N TYR A 86 -14.13 4.29 -4.55
CA TYR A 86 -14.99 4.14 -5.71
C TYR A 86 -15.23 2.66 -6.06
N GLY A 87 -14.17 1.84 -6.02
CA GLY A 87 -14.30 0.40 -6.22
C GLY A 87 -15.17 -0.30 -5.16
N PHE A 88 -15.04 0.07 -3.88
CA PHE A 88 -15.87 -0.48 -2.82
C PHE A 88 -17.30 0.04 -2.83
N GLU A 89 -17.53 1.27 -3.29
CA GLU A 89 -18.85 1.87 -3.49
C GLU A 89 -19.66 1.10 -4.54
N LEU A 90 -19.03 0.74 -5.66
CA LEU A 90 -19.64 -0.09 -6.71
C LEU A 90 -20.03 -1.49 -6.21
N LEU A 91 -19.41 -1.96 -5.12
CA LEU A 91 -19.74 -3.22 -4.45
C LEU A 91 -20.74 -3.04 -3.29
N GLY A 92 -21.17 -1.82 -2.99
CA GLY A 92 -22.07 -1.51 -1.87
C GLY A 92 -21.42 -1.59 -0.48
N ILE A 93 -20.10 -1.35 -0.38
CA ILE A 93 -19.28 -1.58 0.84
C ILE A 93 -18.71 -0.27 1.40
N LEU A 94 -19.54 0.77 1.42
CA LEU A 94 -19.30 2.02 2.13
C LEU A 94 -20.30 2.18 3.30
N PRO A 95 -19.94 2.92 4.36
CA PRO A 95 -18.73 3.74 4.53
C PRO A 95 -17.47 2.92 4.88
N ARG A 96 -16.29 3.57 4.89
CA ARG A 96 -15.05 2.95 5.40
C ARG A 96 -15.24 2.54 6.86
N PRO A 97 -14.67 1.41 7.31
CA PRO A 97 -14.51 1.15 8.74
C PRO A 97 -13.69 2.28 9.40
N PRO A 98 -13.88 2.53 10.71
CA PRO A 98 -12.98 3.38 11.47
C PRO A 98 -11.52 2.93 11.30
N ALA A 99 -10.59 3.90 11.32
CA ALA A 99 -9.15 3.65 11.30
C ALA A 99 -8.64 3.15 12.67
#